data_AF-A0AAV5PJF9-F1
#
_entry.id   AF-A0AAV5PJF9-F1
#
_cell.length_a   1.000
_cell.length_b   1.000
_cell.length_c   1.000
_cell.angle_alpha   90.00
_cell.angle_beta   90.00
_cell.angle_gamma   90.00
#
_symmetry.space_group_name_H-M   'P 1'
#
loop_
_entity.id
_entity.type
_entity.pdbx_description
1 polymer ?
#
loop_
_entity_poly.entity_id
_entity_poly.type
_entity_poly.pdbx_seq_one_letter_code
_entity_poly.pdbx_strand_id
1 'polypeptide(L)'
;MKDEGRVRQEPIWDVINKEAADNAVFAIDVGNVNMDHVRLLNMNGKQRWTTSGLYATMGYGSPAAIAAATAMPDREVWHLAGDGGSR
;
A
#
# COMPACT_ATOMS: atom_id res chain seq x y z
N MET A 1 23.51 20.53 10.04
CA MET A 1 22.24 20.13 10.69
C MET A 1 22.01 18.68 10.32
N LYS A 2 22.06 17.74 11.26
CA LYS A 2 21.80 16.32 10.94
C LYS A 2 20.32 16.17 10.60
N ASP A 3 20.02 15.48 9.50
CA ASP A 3 18.67 15.11 9.04
C ASP A 3 17.98 14.13 10.00
N GLU A 4 17.77 14.50 11.26
CA GLU A 4 17.12 13.65 12.27
C GLU A 4 15.58 13.65 12.15
N GLY A 5 15.00 14.33 11.15
CA GLY A 5 13.56 14.55 11.04
C GLY A 5 12.84 13.94 9.83
N ARG A 6 13.55 13.32 8.87
CA ARG A 6 12.93 12.78 7.64
C ARG A 6 13.19 11.29 7.51
N VAL A 7 12.11 10.51 7.61
CA VAL A 7 12.14 9.08 7.34
C VAL A 7 12.15 8.88 5.83
N ARG A 8 13.12 8.13 5.30
CA ARG A 8 13.08 7.68 3.90
C ARG A 8 12.01 6.61 3.72
N GLN A 9 11.55 6.37 2.49
CA GLN A 9 10.49 5.38 2.28
C GLN A 9 10.92 3.94 2.58
N GLU A 10 12.18 3.55 2.37
CA GLU A 10 12.61 2.14 2.41
C GLU A 10 12.38 1.49 3.80
N PRO A 11 12.75 2.12 4.94
CA PRO A 11 12.42 1.58 6.26
C PRO A 11 10.93 1.41 6.53
N ILE A 12 10.06 2.19 5.88
CA ILE A 12 8.60 2.05 6.04
C ILE A 12 8.14 0.74 5.40
N TRP A 13 8.62 0.44 4.19
CA TRP A 13 8.32 -0.81 3.50
C TRP A 13 8.90 -2.03 4.24
N ASP A 14 10.07 -1.91 4.87
CA ASP A 14 10.62 -2.96 5.72
C ASP A 14 9.71 -3.29 6.91
N VAL A 15 9.07 -2.28 7.50
CA VAL A 15 8.10 -2.47 8.58
C VAL A 15 6.82 -3.10 8.02
N ILE A 16 6.28 -2.60 6.91
CA ILE A 16 5.08 -3.18 6.28
C ILE A 16 5.29 -4.67 5.97
N ASN A 17 6.44 -5.05 5.42
CA ASN A 17 6.77 -6.44 5.11
C ASN A 17 6.85 -7.35 6.36
N LYS A 18 7.18 -6.81 7.53
CA LYS A 18 7.27 -7.57 8.79
C LYS A 18 5.94 -7.68 9.51
N GLU A 19 5.14 -6.63 9.45
CA GLU A 19 3.91 -6.51 10.24
C GLU A 19 2.67 -7.03 9.50
N ALA A 20 2.63 -6.92 8.16
CA ALA A 20 1.47 -7.33 7.40
C ALA A 20 1.26 -8.86 7.49
N ALA A 21 0.01 -9.25 7.70
CA ALA A 21 -0.37 -10.66 7.75
C ALA A 21 0.03 -11.41 6.47
N ASP A 22 0.28 -12.71 6.64
CA ASP A 22 0.64 -13.62 5.54
C ASP A 22 -0.42 -13.66 4.41
N ASN A 23 -1.66 -13.26 4.70
CA ASN A 23 -2.77 -13.24 3.77
C ASN A 23 -3.33 -11.81 3.53
N ALA A 24 -2.57 -10.76 3.85
CA ALA A 24 -3.00 -9.37 3.72
C ALA A 24 -3.40 -8.99 2.28
N VAL A 25 -4.25 -7.97 2.18
CA VAL A 25 -4.67 -7.34 0.92
C VAL A 25 -4.23 -5.88 0.91
N PHE A 26 -3.48 -5.48 -0.11
CA PHE A 26 -2.97 -4.13 -0.25
C PHE A 26 -3.74 -3.36 -1.34
N ALA A 27 -4.47 -2.33 -0.94
CA ALA A 27 -5.02 -1.34 -1.86
C ALA A 27 -3.98 -0.23 -2.06
N ILE A 28 -3.45 -0.13 -3.27
CA ILE A 28 -2.36 0.81 -3.58
C ILE A 28 -2.90 2.00 -4.35
N ASP A 29 -2.71 3.19 -3.80
CA ASP A 29 -3.07 4.40 -4.51
C ASP A 29 -2.07 4.74 -5.63
N VAL A 30 -2.46 5.62 -6.54
CA VAL A 30 -1.61 6.04 -7.65
C VAL A 30 -0.71 7.20 -7.23
N GLY A 31 0.59 7.06 -7.46
CA GLY A 31 1.63 8.03 -7.11
C GLY A 31 3.00 7.35 -6.95
N ASN A 32 3.96 7.99 -6.27
CA ASN A 32 5.26 7.36 -6.00
C ASN A 32 5.13 6.07 -5.19
N VAL A 33 4.15 6.01 -4.26
CA VAL A 33 3.79 4.80 -3.51
C VAL A 33 3.48 3.62 -4.43
N ASN A 34 2.98 3.88 -5.65
CA ASN A 34 2.74 2.86 -6.67
C ASN A 34 4.05 2.31 -7.23
N MET A 35 5.06 3.13 -7.50
CA MET A 35 6.34 2.60 -7.95
C MET A 35 7.11 1.91 -6.82
N ASP A 36 6.98 2.43 -5.60
CA ASP A 36 7.65 1.88 -4.43
C ASP A 36 7.07 0.52 -4.04
N HIS A 37 5.75 0.31 -4.10
CA HIS A 37 5.16 -0.99 -3.76
C HIS A 37 5.69 -2.10 -4.68
N VAL A 38 5.81 -1.85 -5.98
CA VAL A 38 6.32 -2.86 -6.93
C VAL A 38 7.77 -3.24 -6.62
N ARG A 39 8.56 -2.28 -6.10
CA ARG A 39 9.99 -2.46 -5.86
C ARG A 39 10.31 -3.02 -4.48
N LEU A 40 9.51 -2.70 -3.46
CA LEU A 40 9.88 -2.86 -2.06
C LEU A 40 8.92 -3.76 -1.27
N LEU A 41 7.70 -4.03 -1.78
CA LEU A 41 6.77 -4.94 -1.12
C LEU A 41 7.11 -6.40 -1.45
N ASN A 42 7.43 -7.18 -0.42
CA ASN A 42 7.82 -8.58 -0.54
C ASN A 42 6.59 -9.49 -0.48
N MET A 43 5.97 -9.71 -1.63
CA MET A 43 4.79 -10.55 -1.76
C MET A 43 5.12 -12.03 -1.59
N ASN A 44 4.34 -12.73 -0.77
CA ASN A 44 4.55 -14.15 -0.45
C ASN A 44 3.66 -15.14 -1.25
N GLY A 45 2.94 -14.66 -2.28
CA GLY A 45 2.03 -15.45 -3.11
C GLY A 45 0.64 -15.74 -2.50
N LYS A 46 0.44 -15.48 -1.21
CA LYS A 46 -0.87 -15.56 -0.53
C LYS A 46 -1.52 -14.19 -0.35
N GLN A 47 -0.68 -13.16 -0.23
CA GLN A 47 -1.08 -11.75 -0.24
C GLN A 47 -1.63 -11.34 -1.61
N ARG A 48 -2.46 -10.30 -1.65
CA ARG A 48 -3.03 -9.74 -2.88
C ARG A 48 -2.86 -8.22 -2.89
N TRP A 49 -2.84 -7.61 -4.07
CA TRP A 49 -2.84 -6.16 -4.20
C TRP A 49 -3.67 -5.69 -5.39
N THR A 50 -4.09 -4.44 -5.38
CA THR A 50 -4.79 -3.79 -6.50
C THR A 50 -4.43 -2.31 -6.61
N THR A 51 -4.46 -1.78 -7.83
CA THR A 51 -4.27 -0.35 -8.14
C THR A 51 -4.94 0.05 -9.45
N SER A 52 -5.07 1.34 -9.74
CA SER A 52 -5.52 1.85 -11.05
C SER A 52 -4.36 1.86 -12.04
N GLY A 53 -3.90 0.67 -12.46
CA GLY A 53 -2.65 0.53 -13.24
C GLY A 53 -2.72 1.09 -14.66
N LEU A 54 -3.89 1.08 -15.30
CA LEU A 54 -4.06 1.58 -16.67
C LEU A 54 -4.47 3.06 -16.69
N TYR A 55 -5.53 3.40 -15.95
CA TYR A 55 -6.10 4.74 -15.97
C TYR A 55 -5.42 5.71 -15.00
N ALA A 56 -4.53 5.19 -14.13
CA ALA A 56 -3.68 5.98 -13.24
C ALA A 56 -4.46 6.98 -12.37
N THR A 57 -5.64 6.58 -11.90
CA THR A 57 -6.52 7.44 -11.09
C THR A 57 -6.02 7.56 -9.65
N MET A 58 -5.64 8.76 -9.22
CA MET A 58 -5.38 9.07 -7.82
C MET A 58 -6.66 8.99 -6.99
N GLY A 59 -6.54 8.54 -5.73
CA GLY A 59 -7.68 8.29 -4.85
C GLY A 59 -8.36 6.94 -5.08
N TYR A 60 -7.80 6.07 -5.94
CA TYR A 60 -8.32 4.72 -6.17
C TYR A 60 -8.19 3.82 -4.93
N GLY A 61 -7.11 4.00 -4.15
CA GLY A 61 -6.79 3.11 -3.04
C GLY A 61 -7.86 3.07 -1.94
N SER A 62 -8.43 4.22 -1.57
CA SER A 62 -9.45 4.32 -0.52
C SER A 62 -10.72 3.48 -0.78
N PRO A 63 -11.45 3.67 -1.91
CA PRO A 63 -12.60 2.83 -2.20
C PRO A 63 -12.23 1.36 -2.42
N ALA A 64 -11.04 1.08 -2.96
CA ALA A 64 -10.56 -0.30 -3.12
C ALA A 64 -10.31 -0.99 -1.76
N ALA A 65 -9.78 -0.29 -0.76
CA ALA A 65 -9.58 -0.83 0.59
C ALA A 65 -10.91 -1.16 1.26
N ILE A 66 -11.90 -0.26 1.16
CA ILE A 66 -13.26 -0.50 1.71
C ILE A 66 -13.90 -1.71 1.03
N ALA A 67 -13.80 -1.81 -0.29
CA ALA A 67 -14.28 -2.96 -1.04
C ALA A 67 -13.58 -4.26 -0.63
N ALA A 68 -12.25 -4.24 -0.45
CA ALA A 68 -11.48 -5.40 0.00
C ALA A 68 -11.90 -5.86 1.41
N ALA A 69 -12.06 -4.93 2.35
CA ALA A 69 -12.50 -5.25 3.72
C ALA A 69 -13.92 -5.82 3.75
N THR A 70 -14.78 -5.38 2.83
CA THR A 70 -16.15 -5.89 2.70
C THR A 70 -16.19 -7.28 2.05
N ALA A 71 -15.38 -7.50 1.01
CA ALA A 71 -15.37 -8.75 0.24
C ALA A 71 -14.53 -9.86 0.91
N MET A 72 -13.57 -9.50 1.76
CA MET A 72 -12.63 -10.42 2.41
C MET A 72 -12.54 -10.08 3.92
N PRO A 73 -13.62 -10.24 4.69
CA PRO A 73 -13.70 -9.78 6.09
C PRO A 73 -12.69 -10.44 7.03
N ASP A 74 -12.19 -11.63 6.68
CA ASP A 74 -11.19 -12.37 7.47
C ASP A 74 -9.73 -12.03 7.10
N ARG A 75 -9.51 -11.05 6.22
CA ARG A 75 -8.18 -10.64 5.79
C ARG A 75 -7.86 -9.23 6.28
N GLU A 76 -6.62 -9.05 6.71
CA GLU A 76 -6.08 -7.73 6.99
C GLU A 76 -5.99 -6.91 5.70
N VAL A 77 -6.45 -5.66 5.74
CA VAL A 77 -6.45 -4.77 4.58
C VAL A 77 -5.60 -3.53 4.86
N TRP A 78 -4.67 -3.25 3.96
CA TRP A 78 -3.78 -2.10 4.02
C TRP A 78 -4.10 -1.13 2.88
N HIS A 79 -4.30 0.13 3.21
CA HIS A 79 -4.36 1.20 2.22
C HIS A 79 -3.03 1.94 2.20
N LEU A 80 -2.27 1.79 1.12
CA LEU A 80 -0.97 2.44 0.95
C LEU A 80 -1.12 3.62 0.00
N ALA A 81 -1.00 4.83 0.55
CA ALA A 81 -1.31 6.06 -0.17
C ALA A 81 -0.25 7.15 0.05
N GLY A 82 -0.09 7.98 -0.98
CA GLY A 82 0.57 9.27 -0.83
C GLY A 82 -0.40 10.30 -0.23
N ASP A 83 0.15 11.40 0.25
CA ASP A 83 -0.62 12.52 0.80
C ASP A 83 -1.53 13.20 -0.25
N GLY A 84 -1.11 13.22 -1.52
CA GLY A 84 -1.87 13.82 -2.61
C GLY A 84 -3.16 13.09 -2.99
N GLY A 85 -3.20 11.76 -2.85
CA GLY A 85 -4.38 10.94 -3.18
C GLY A 85 -5.29 10.63 -1.98
N SER A 86 -4.86 10.99 -0.77
CA SER A 86 -5.57 10.74 0.49
C SER A 86 -6.41 11.93 0.97
N ARG A 87 -6.50 13.02 0.20
CA ARG A 87 -7.35 14.18 0.47
C ARG A 87 -8.58 14.16 -0.43
#